data_AF-A0A8H7MM94-F1
#
_entry.id   AF-A0A8H7MM94-F1
#
_cell.length_a   1.000
_cell.length_b   1.000
_cell.length_c   1.000
_cell.angle_alpha   90.00
_cell.angle_beta   90.00
_cell.angle_gamma   90.00
#
_symmetry.space_group_name_H-M   'P 1'
#
loop_
_entity.id
_entity.type
_entity.pdbx_description
1 polymer ?
#
loop_
_entity_poly.entity_id
_entity_poly.type
_entity_poly.pdbx_seq_one_letter_code
_entity_poly.pdbx_strand_id
1 'polypeptide(L)'
;MTQLSRRNSRAHSILSEDQHPTPRPPPPLSRRGGTRGVRATSITSEAVPTETPQPTRIPPHYLLAPTVPSPFTGTLEASLDAILHWSRAQSANNGIANTLLRPVSTSTNWPAILSDSFGNTSILGAKLGRFFLQDFLFLVTRTLLPEQIAENRAAMARLYDKKKQLAIRLVLRYDMLREWCIGEGPVGRRDISVASLPPTDTAATSGEPVGGRGAIGSASGGGYGRRPLMRNIWATLIAAPEGGFTTHGVRERMKHYVTPLDAYLLLSDEEVEGWSDQTLVVRASQIVLQWQWLRQKNETLDEMESGGWEDLEGRAEECEWIAERREAAAAKGGKGGGEEGS
;
A
#
# COMPACT_ATOMS: atom_id res chain seq x y z
N MET A 1 -27.08 -39.45 -2.14
CA MET A 1 -26.11 -40.16 -3.00
C MET A 1 -26.18 -39.55 -4.38
N THR A 2 -25.26 -38.64 -4.68
CA THR A 2 -25.04 -38.12 -6.05
C THR A 2 -23.64 -37.50 -6.07
N GLN A 3 -22.68 -38.25 -6.61
CA GLN A 3 -21.32 -37.78 -6.87
C GLN A 3 -21.30 -37.05 -8.21
N LEU A 4 -20.73 -35.84 -8.25
CA LEU A 4 -20.37 -35.17 -9.50
C LEU A 4 -18.86 -34.90 -9.51
N SER A 5 -18.19 -35.84 -10.18
CA SER A 5 -17.08 -35.72 -11.12
C SER A 5 -16.16 -34.49 -11.04
N ARG A 6 -14.91 -34.74 -10.62
CA ARG A 6 -13.74 -33.89 -10.84
C ARG A 6 -13.34 -33.93 -12.32
N ARG A 7 -13.18 -32.77 -12.96
CA ARG A 7 -12.46 -32.65 -14.24
C ARG A 7 -11.17 -31.87 -14.02
N ASN A 8 -10.07 -32.63 -13.99
CA ASN A 8 -8.73 -32.17 -14.32
C ASN A 8 -8.65 -31.94 -15.84
N SER A 9 -8.11 -30.80 -16.27
CA SER A 9 -7.66 -30.63 -17.66
C SER A 9 -6.14 -30.51 -17.66
N ARG A 10 -5.49 -31.60 -18.08
CA ARG A 10 -4.08 -31.67 -18.44
C ARG A 10 -3.90 -31.21 -19.88
N ALA A 11 -2.73 -30.60 -20.09
CA ALA A 11 -1.99 -30.36 -21.31
C ALA A 11 -2.28 -31.29 -22.51
N HIS A 12 -2.32 -30.69 -23.70
CA HIS A 12 -1.90 -31.33 -24.94
C HIS A 12 -0.70 -30.59 -25.52
N SER A 13 0.44 -31.30 -25.48
CA SER A 13 1.62 -31.07 -26.30
C SER A 13 1.34 -31.66 -27.68
N ILE A 14 1.57 -30.88 -28.74
CA ILE A 14 1.74 -31.41 -30.10
C ILE A 14 3.08 -30.89 -30.60
N LEU A 15 3.98 -31.84 -30.80
CA LEU A 15 5.26 -31.73 -31.46
C LEU A 15 5.08 -31.23 -32.90
N SER A 16 5.92 -30.29 -33.32
CA SER A 16 6.30 -30.15 -34.72
C SER A 16 7.83 -30.09 -34.73
N GLU A 17 8.42 -31.18 -35.24
CA GLU A 17 9.81 -31.28 -35.62
C GLU A 17 10.05 -30.35 -36.82
N ASP A 18 10.97 -29.40 -36.68
CA ASP A 18 11.71 -28.88 -37.83
C ASP A 18 13.18 -28.73 -37.44
N GLN A 19 14.00 -29.54 -38.11
CA GLN A 19 15.45 -29.54 -38.01
C GLN A 19 16.01 -28.46 -38.92
N HIS A 20 16.56 -27.38 -38.36
CA HIS A 20 17.54 -26.56 -39.05
C HIS A 20 18.68 -26.14 -38.10
N PRO A 21 19.95 -26.41 -38.44
CA PRO A 21 21.08 -26.03 -37.61
C PRO A 21 21.46 -24.56 -37.85
N THR A 22 21.24 -23.70 -36.85
CA THR A 22 21.78 -22.34 -36.85
C THR A 22 23.19 -22.29 -36.21
N PRO A 23 24.17 -21.61 -36.84
CA PRO A 23 25.55 -21.56 -36.39
C PRO A 23 25.75 -20.69 -35.14
N ARG A 24 26.65 -21.15 -34.27
CA ARG A 24 27.08 -20.52 -33.01
C ARG A 24 27.84 -19.21 -33.28
N PRO A 25 27.50 -18.09 -32.62
CA PRO A 25 28.35 -16.90 -32.62
C PRO A 25 29.59 -17.10 -31.71
N PRO A 26 30.77 -16.55 -32.08
CA PRO A 26 32.00 -16.67 -31.30
C PRO A 26 31.99 -15.81 -30.03
N PRO A 27 32.73 -16.21 -28.97
CA PRO A 27 32.80 -15.46 -27.72
C PRO A 27 33.62 -14.17 -27.87
N PRO A 28 33.23 -13.05 -27.21
CA PRO A 28 34.03 -11.83 -27.23
C PRO A 28 35.30 -11.97 -26.38
N LEU A 29 36.38 -11.42 -26.94
CA LEU A 29 37.75 -11.42 -26.45
C LEU A 29 37.91 -10.74 -25.08
N SER A 30 38.62 -11.46 -24.20
CA SER A 30 39.23 -10.93 -22.98
C SER A 30 40.21 -9.79 -23.32
N ARG A 31 39.87 -8.55 -22.94
CA ARG A 31 40.80 -7.42 -22.98
C ARG A 31 41.33 -7.15 -21.58
N ARG A 32 42.52 -7.70 -21.33
CA ARG A 32 43.41 -7.39 -20.22
C ARG A 32 44.10 -6.05 -20.51
N GLY A 33 44.15 -5.15 -19.53
CA GLY A 33 45.12 -4.05 -19.50
C GLY A 33 44.53 -2.69 -19.18
N GLY A 34 45.05 -2.06 -18.12
CA GLY A 34 44.97 -0.61 -17.94
C GLY A 34 44.64 -0.13 -16.53
N THR A 35 45.46 -0.48 -15.55
CA THR A 35 45.60 0.32 -14.32
C THR A 35 46.07 1.72 -14.70
N ARG A 36 45.16 2.70 -14.67
CA ARG A 36 45.52 4.12 -14.71
C ARG A 36 44.99 4.79 -13.46
N GLY A 37 45.88 4.93 -12.49
CA GLY A 37 45.66 5.75 -11.30
C GLY A 37 45.34 7.18 -11.73
N VAL A 38 44.17 7.66 -11.31
CA VAL A 38 43.82 9.07 -11.40
C VAL A 38 43.98 9.66 -10.00
N ARG A 39 44.88 10.64 -10.00
CA ARG A 39 45.42 11.41 -8.89
C ARG A 39 44.31 12.24 -8.23
N ALA A 40 44.27 12.22 -6.89
CA ALA A 40 43.48 13.15 -6.10
C ALA A 40 43.85 14.59 -6.47
N THR A 41 42.86 15.37 -6.90
CA THR A 41 42.96 16.83 -6.94
C THR A 41 42.18 17.39 -5.78
N SER A 42 42.91 18.09 -4.93
CA SER A 42 42.45 18.87 -3.79
C SER A 42 41.38 19.86 -4.24
N ILE A 43 40.15 19.71 -3.72
CA ILE A 43 39.11 20.73 -3.85
C ILE A 43 39.27 21.70 -2.68
N THR A 44 39.74 22.89 -3.03
CA THR A 44 39.72 24.11 -2.23
C THR A 44 38.31 24.43 -1.75
N SER A 45 38.20 24.79 -0.48
CA SER A 45 37.00 25.35 0.15
C SER A 45 36.50 26.56 -0.61
N GLU A 46 35.22 26.54 -1.01
CA GLU A 46 34.50 27.77 -1.32
C GLU A 46 33.00 27.58 -1.11
N ALA A 47 32.42 28.54 -0.37
CA ALA A 47 31.00 28.84 -0.17
C ALA A 47 30.09 27.74 0.42
N VAL A 48 29.76 27.90 1.69
CA VAL A 48 28.51 27.37 2.28
C VAL A 48 27.34 28.09 1.57
N PRO A 49 26.47 27.39 0.84
CA PRO A 49 25.24 28.00 0.38
C PRO A 49 24.31 28.14 1.59
N THR A 50 23.98 29.37 1.95
CA THR A 50 22.85 29.67 2.84
C THR A 50 21.56 29.33 2.08
N GLU A 51 21.20 28.06 2.02
CA GLU A 51 19.89 27.64 1.55
C GLU A 51 18.87 28.04 2.60
N THR A 52 18.08 29.07 2.29
CA THR A 52 16.77 29.27 2.91
C THR A 52 16.02 27.92 2.89
N PRO A 53 15.53 27.41 4.03
CA PRO A 53 14.86 26.10 4.06
C PRO A 53 13.68 26.15 3.10
N GLN A 54 13.75 25.38 2.02
CA GLN A 54 12.57 25.20 1.18
C GLN A 54 11.48 24.59 2.06
N PRO A 55 10.24 25.12 2.05
CA PRO A 55 9.15 24.51 2.76
C PRO A 55 9.02 23.06 2.26
N THR A 56 9.22 22.10 3.18
CA THR A 56 9.09 20.69 2.86
C THR A 56 7.69 20.46 2.30
N ARG A 57 7.59 20.01 1.04
CA ARG A 57 6.29 19.67 0.42
C ARG A 57 5.58 18.50 1.13
N ILE A 58 6.28 17.79 2.01
CA ILE A 58 5.77 16.64 2.75
C ILE A 58 4.84 17.12 3.87
N PRO A 59 3.59 16.62 3.97
CA PRO A 59 2.68 16.97 5.04
C PRO A 59 3.26 16.67 6.45
N PRO A 60 3.01 17.52 7.47
CA PRO A 60 3.67 17.40 8.78
C PRO A 60 3.49 16.07 9.50
N HIS A 61 2.35 15.39 9.30
CA HIS A 61 2.07 14.11 9.96
C HIS A 61 3.01 12.97 9.53
N TYR A 62 3.68 13.10 8.38
CA TYR A 62 4.74 12.18 7.95
C TYR A 62 6.07 12.38 8.67
N LEU A 63 6.26 13.54 9.30
CA LEU A 63 7.49 13.89 10.01
C LEU A 63 7.44 13.50 11.49
N LEU A 64 6.30 12.98 11.95
CA LEU A 64 6.15 12.47 13.31
C LEU A 64 6.93 11.16 13.49
N ALA A 65 7.35 10.87 14.72
CA ALA A 65 8.00 9.60 15.02
C ALA A 65 7.01 8.42 14.87
N PRO A 66 7.44 7.27 14.33
CA PRO A 66 6.60 6.06 14.29
C PRO A 66 6.34 5.51 15.69
N THR A 67 5.18 4.90 15.90
CA THR A 67 4.89 4.13 17.12
C THR A 67 5.57 2.77 17.04
N VAL A 68 6.43 2.44 18.01
CA VAL A 68 7.14 1.15 18.08
C VAL A 68 6.94 0.51 19.46
N PRO A 69 6.44 -0.74 19.53
CA PRO A 69 5.97 -1.57 18.42
C PRO A 69 4.71 -0.99 17.75
N SER A 70 4.50 -1.31 16.47
CA SER A 70 3.28 -0.94 15.74
C SER A 70 2.05 -1.55 16.45
N PRO A 71 0.94 -0.79 16.62
CA PRO A 71 -0.30 -1.32 17.19
C PRO A 71 -1.13 -2.14 16.20
N PHE A 72 -0.66 -2.28 14.96
CA PHE A 72 -1.26 -3.07 13.88
C PHE A 72 -0.41 -4.29 13.61
N THR A 73 -1.03 -5.47 13.60
CA THR A 73 -0.34 -6.74 13.34
C THR A 73 -0.07 -6.93 11.86
N GLY A 74 -0.85 -6.29 10.99
CA GLY A 74 -0.73 -6.38 9.54
C GLY A 74 -1.27 -7.69 8.99
N THR A 75 -2.45 -8.12 9.48
CA THR A 75 -3.08 -9.37 9.04
C THR A 75 -4.58 -9.23 8.78
N LEU A 76 -5.11 -10.05 7.87
CA LEU A 76 -6.55 -10.16 7.64
C LEU A 76 -7.28 -10.67 8.87
N GLU A 77 -6.71 -11.62 9.62
CA GLU A 77 -7.32 -12.19 10.83
C GLU A 77 -7.59 -11.10 11.87
N ALA A 78 -6.66 -10.18 12.10
CA ALA A 78 -6.85 -9.08 13.04
C ALA A 78 -7.99 -8.14 12.60
N SER A 79 -8.15 -7.95 11.29
CA SER A 79 -9.29 -7.19 10.73
C SER A 79 -10.62 -7.91 10.97
N LEU A 80 -10.67 -9.23 10.72
CA LEU A 80 -11.88 -10.04 10.92
C LEU A 80 -12.26 -10.15 12.40
N ASP A 81 -11.28 -10.30 13.29
CA ASP A 81 -11.48 -10.30 14.73
C ASP A 81 -12.02 -8.94 15.22
N ALA A 82 -11.51 -7.83 14.68
CA ALA A 82 -12.03 -6.51 14.98
C ALA A 82 -13.50 -6.34 14.54
N ILE A 83 -13.85 -6.85 13.35
CA ILE A 83 -15.25 -6.86 12.85
C ILE A 83 -16.15 -7.69 13.77
N LEU A 84 -15.71 -8.89 14.17
CA LEU A 84 -16.47 -9.76 15.07
C LEU A 84 -16.62 -9.16 16.47
N HIS A 85 -15.59 -8.49 16.99
CA HIS A 85 -15.67 -7.83 18.28
C HIS A 85 -16.61 -6.63 18.25
N TRP A 86 -16.55 -5.83 17.19
CA TRP A 86 -17.45 -4.70 16.96
C TRP A 86 -18.91 -5.17 16.82
N SER A 87 -19.18 -6.23 16.06
CA SER A 87 -20.55 -6.73 15.85
C SER A 87 -21.18 -7.28 17.13
N ARG A 88 -20.40 -7.90 18.01
CA ARG A 88 -20.87 -8.34 19.34
C ARG A 88 -21.30 -7.17 20.21
N ALA A 89 -20.62 -6.02 20.11
CA ALA A 89 -21.00 -4.81 20.83
C ALA A 89 -22.22 -4.12 20.21
N GLN A 90 -22.53 -4.39 18.94
CA GLN A 90 -23.56 -3.71 18.17
C GLN A 90 -24.41 -4.72 17.39
N SER A 91 -25.22 -5.51 18.10
CA SER A 91 -26.02 -6.58 17.50
C SER A 91 -26.99 -6.11 16.40
N ALA A 92 -27.41 -4.84 16.44
CA ALA A 92 -28.22 -4.23 15.39
C ALA A 92 -27.50 -4.18 14.02
N ASN A 93 -26.17 -4.25 14.01
CA ASN A 93 -25.33 -4.06 12.82
C ASN A 93 -24.81 -5.39 12.24
N ASN A 94 -25.43 -6.51 12.61
CA ASN A 94 -25.05 -7.84 12.12
C ASN A 94 -25.08 -7.95 10.58
N GLY A 95 -25.96 -7.21 9.89
CA GLY A 95 -25.99 -7.16 8.42
C GLY A 95 -24.70 -6.63 7.80
N ILE A 96 -24.15 -5.57 8.38
CA ILE A 96 -22.87 -4.97 7.96
C ILE A 96 -21.73 -5.95 8.24
N ALA A 97 -21.65 -6.46 9.47
CA ALA A 97 -20.61 -7.41 9.85
C ALA A 97 -20.62 -8.66 8.97
N ASN A 98 -21.78 -9.26 8.74
CA ASN A 98 -21.94 -10.42 7.86
C ASN A 98 -21.49 -10.11 6.43
N THR A 99 -21.70 -8.88 5.94
CA THR A 99 -21.21 -8.46 4.62
C THR A 99 -19.69 -8.34 4.60
N LEU A 100 -19.08 -7.73 5.62
CA LEU A 100 -17.63 -7.58 5.73
C LEU A 100 -16.89 -8.92 5.84
N LEU A 101 -17.49 -9.90 6.52
CA LEU A 101 -16.90 -11.22 6.74
C LEU A 101 -16.96 -12.13 5.50
N ARG A 102 -17.79 -11.80 4.50
CA ARG A 102 -17.83 -12.54 3.23
C ARG A 102 -16.58 -12.27 2.39
N PRO A 103 -16.30 -13.12 1.38
CA PRO A 103 -15.34 -12.79 0.33
C PRO A 103 -15.70 -11.45 -0.34
N VAL A 104 -14.68 -10.70 -0.75
CA VAL A 104 -14.87 -9.37 -1.34
C VAL A 104 -15.68 -9.47 -2.64
N SER A 105 -16.67 -8.60 -2.80
CA SER A 105 -17.48 -8.51 -4.01
C SER A 105 -17.59 -7.07 -4.49
N THR A 106 -17.26 -6.84 -5.76
CA THR A 106 -17.32 -5.52 -6.42
C THR A 106 -18.75 -5.03 -6.65
N SER A 107 -19.75 -5.90 -6.54
CA SER A 107 -21.18 -5.54 -6.66
C SER A 107 -21.85 -5.22 -5.32
N THR A 108 -21.08 -5.14 -4.22
CA THR A 108 -21.62 -4.82 -2.89
C THR A 108 -22.16 -3.39 -2.85
N ASN A 109 -23.48 -3.23 -2.63
CA ASN A 109 -24.13 -1.93 -2.54
C ASN A 109 -24.03 -1.34 -1.13
N TRP A 110 -22.85 -0.81 -0.80
CA TRP A 110 -22.59 -0.19 0.51
C TRP A 110 -23.57 0.93 0.89
N PRO A 111 -23.92 1.88 0.00
CA PRO A 111 -24.88 2.92 0.34
C PRO A 111 -26.23 2.36 0.82
N ALA A 112 -26.77 1.34 0.14
CA ALA A 112 -28.01 0.70 0.55
C ALA A 112 -27.86 0.00 1.91
N ILE A 113 -26.80 -0.82 2.08
CA ILE A 113 -26.56 -1.55 3.32
C ILE A 113 -26.42 -0.61 4.53
N LEU A 114 -25.67 0.49 4.38
CA LEU A 114 -25.48 1.47 5.45
C LEU A 114 -26.76 2.28 5.70
N SER A 115 -27.49 2.67 4.65
CA SER A 115 -28.76 3.40 4.80
C SER A 115 -29.84 2.53 5.44
N ASP A 116 -29.91 1.25 5.12
CA ASP A 116 -30.88 0.33 5.72
C ASP A 116 -30.56 0.06 7.20
N SER A 117 -29.27 -0.02 7.53
CA SER A 117 -28.80 -0.28 8.90
C SER A 117 -28.92 0.94 9.82
N PHE A 118 -28.84 2.16 9.26
CA PHE A 118 -28.73 3.39 10.06
C PHE A 118 -29.77 4.48 9.74
N GLY A 119 -30.54 4.35 8.67
CA GLY A 119 -31.38 5.43 8.13
C GLY A 119 -32.84 5.45 8.60
N ASN A 120 -33.32 4.42 9.31
CA ASN A 120 -34.73 4.33 9.70
C ASN A 120 -34.90 3.98 11.18
N THR A 121 -35.34 4.95 12.00
CA THR A 121 -36.27 4.77 13.15
C THR A 121 -36.24 6.00 14.07
N SER A 122 -37.32 6.80 14.14
CA SER A 122 -37.55 7.84 15.17
C SER A 122 -36.44 8.91 15.39
N ILE A 123 -36.73 10.01 16.11
CA ILE A 123 -35.70 11.03 16.43
C ILE A 123 -34.60 10.44 17.33
N LEU A 124 -34.96 9.55 18.27
CA LEU A 124 -34.00 8.91 19.17
C LEU A 124 -33.13 7.89 18.42
N GLY A 125 -33.71 7.14 17.48
CA GLY A 125 -32.97 6.17 16.67
C GLY A 125 -32.14 6.84 15.55
N ALA A 126 -32.49 8.03 15.09
CA ALA A 126 -31.66 8.79 14.14
C ALA A 126 -30.30 9.19 14.75
N LYS A 127 -30.30 9.75 15.98
CA LYS A 127 -29.04 10.07 16.69
C LYS A 127 -28.20 8.81 16.95
N LEU A 128 -28.85 7.71 17.32
CA LEU A 128 -28.19 6.45 17.57
C LEU A 128 -27.62 5.81 16.29
N GLY A 129 -28.37 5.85 15.17
CA GLY A 129 -27.93 5.39 13.86
C GLY A 129 -26.73 6.16 13.36
N ARG A 130 -26.74 7.49 13.51
CA ARG A 130 -25.57 8.34 13.22
C ARG A 130 -24.36 7.93 14.06
N PHE A 131 -24.53 7.75 15.36
CA PHE A 131 -23.45 7.30 16.25
C PHE A 131 -22.84 5.96 15.78
N PHE A 132 -23.67 4.98 15.45
CA PHE A 132 -23.17 3.69 14.96
C PHE A 132 -22.50 3.79 13.58
N LEU A 133 -22.99 4.66 12.69
CA LEU A 133 -22.36 4.88 11.40
C LEU A 133 -20.99 5.56 11.55
N GLN A 134 -20.85 6.51 12.48
CA GLN A 134 -19.55 7.09 12.83
C GLN A 134 -18.61 6.05 13.44
N ASP A 135 -19.11 5.21 14.34
CA ASP A 135 -18.31 4.16 14.96
C ASP A 135 -17.85 3.11 13.93
N PHE A 136 -18.72 2.74 12.98
CA PHE A 136 -18.37 1.93 11.83
C PHE A 136 -17.28 2.59 10.97
N LEU A 137 -17.42 3.88 10.65
CA LEU A 137 -16.40 4.62 9.91
C LEU A 137 -15.04 4.57 10.63
N PHE A 138 -15.03 4.72 11.96
CA PHE A 138 -13.81 4.67 12.75
C PHE A 138 -13.25 3.26 12.93
N LEU A 139 -14.07 2.21 12.93
CA LEU A 139 -13.61 0.84 12.79
C LEU A 139 -12.80 0.69 11.50
N VAL A 140 -13.35 1.13 10.37
CA VAL A 140 -12.68 1.00 9.07
C VAL A 140 -11.39 1.84 9.01
N THR A 141 -11.46 3.11 9.38
CA THR A 141 -10.34 4.05 9.22
C THR A 141 -9.23 3.89 10.27
N ARG A 142 -9.56 3.49 11.49
CA ARG A 142 -8.57 3.38 12.59
C ARG A 142 -8.09 1.96 12.85
N THR A 143 -8.74 0.96 12.26
CA THR A 143 -8.38 -0.44 12.45
C THR A 143 -8.24 -1.16 11.11
N LEU A 144 -9.31 -1.29 10.33
CA LEU A 144 -9.31 -2.20 9.19
C LEU A 144 -8.37 -1.78 8.05
N LEU A 145 -8.41 -0.51 7.64
CA LEU A 145 -7.50 0.03 6.62
C LEU A 145 -6.03 -0.06 7.07
N PRO A 146 -5.65 0.40 8.28
CA PRO A 146 -4.28 0.26 8.77
C PRO A 146 -3.75 -1.17 8.78
N GLU A 147 -4.55 -2.15 9.24
CA GLU A 147 -4.15 -3.57 9.21
C GLU A 147 -3.86 -4.03 7.77
N GLN A 148 -4.74 -3.71 6.83
CA GLN A 148 -4.58 -4.10 5.43
C GLN A 148 -3.44 -3.37 4.71
N ILE A 149 -3.14 -2.12 5.09
CA ILE A 149 -1.97 -1.39 4.58
C ILE A 149 -0.68 -2.02 5.09
N ALA A 150 -0.62 -2.34 6.39
CA ALA A 150 0.54 -3.01 6.98
C ALA A 150 0.80 -4.38 6.33
N GLU A 151 -0.27 -5.17 6.12
CA GLU A 151 -0.22 -6.44 5.41
C GLU A 151 0.32 -6.29 3.98
N ASN A 152 -0.23 -5.35 3.20
CA ASN A 152 0.23 -5.06 1.84
C ASN A 152 1.71 -4.69 1.83
N ARG A 153 2.15 -3.80 2.73
CA ARG A 153 3.54 -3.35 2.80
C ARG A 153 4.49 -4.48 3.18
N ALA A 154 4.09 -5.36 4.09
CA ALA A 154 4.88 -6.54 4.44
C ALA A 154 5.04 -7.48 3.22
N ALA A 155 3.96 -7.76 2.49
CA ALA A 155 4.00 -8.58 1.28
C ALA A 155 4.89 -7.94 0.18
N MET A 156 4.76 -6.63 -0.03
CA MET A 156 5.58 -5.88 -1.00
C MET A 156 7.07 -5.89 -0.63
N ALA A 157 7.41 -5.77 0.66
CA ALA A 157 8.79 -5.87 1.12
C ALA A 157 9.38 -7.25 0.80
N ARG A 158 8.67 -8.33 1.13
CA ARG A 158 9.08 -9.72 0.84
C ARG A 158 9.25 -9.95 -0.67
N LEU A 159 8.32 -9.46 -1.48
CA LEU A 159 8.44 -9.53 -2.93
C LEU A 159 9.70 -8.82 -3.43
N TYR A 160 9.93 -7.57 -3.04
CA TYR A 160 11.07 -6.80 -3.53
C TYR A 160 12.41 -7.39 -3.05
N ASP A 161 12.45 -7.98 -1.86
CA ASP A 161 13.60 -8.72 -1.36
C ASP A 161 13.83 -10.02 -2.16
N LYS A 162 12.78 -10.74 -2.57
CA LYS A 162 12.89 -11.98 -3.36
C LYS A 162 13.18 -11.73 -4.84
N LYS A 163 12.59 -10.69 -5.44
CA LYS A 163 12.69 -10.34 -6.87
C LYS A 163 13.44 -9.02 -7.11
N LYS A 164 14.65 -8.91 -6.53
CA LYS A 164 15.49 -7.70 -6.56
C LYS A 164 15.70 -7.13 -7.97
N GLN A 165 15.81 -8.01 -8.98
CA GLN A 165 16.15 -7.65 -10.36
C GLN A 165 14.96 -7.22 -11.21
N LEU A 166 13.73 -7.54 -10.81
CA LEU A 166 12.55 -7.23 -11.63
C LEU A 166 12.11 -5.79 -11.39
N ALA A 167 12.01 -5.01 -12.46
CA ALA A 167 11.41 -3.67 -12.45
C ALA A 167 9.87 -3.80 -12.45
N ILE A 168 9.30 -4.38 -11.38
CA ILE A 168 7.87 -4.62 -11.32
C ILE A 168 7.16 -3.38 -10.80
N ARG A 169 6.26 -2.82 -11.61
CA ARG A 169 5.21 -1.90 -11.14
C ARG A 169 3.97 -2.73 -10.88
N LEU A 170 3.72 -3.04 -9.60
CA LEU A 170 2.54 -3.81 -9.22
C LEU A 170 1.31 -2.93 -9.06
N VAL A 171 0.25 -3.29 -9.78
CA VAL A 171 -1.11 -2.76 -9.60
C VAL A 171 -1.65 -3.05 -8.20
N LEU A 172 -1.16 -4.12 -7.59
CA LEU A 172 -1.61 -4.64 -6.30
C LEU A 172 -1.06 -3.87 -5.10
N ARG A 173 -0.07 -2.99 -5.30
CA ARG A 173 0.43 -2.14 -4.23
C ARG A 173 -0.54 -0.97 -3.98
N TYR A 174 -0.90 -0.77 -2.70
CA TYR A 174 -1.99 0.14 -2.31
C TYR A 174 -1.81 1.59 -2.80
N ASP A 175 -0.57 2.10 -2.79
CA ASP A 175 -0.20 3.48 -3.15
C ASP A 175 0.38 3.62 -4.57
N MET A 176 0.42 2.54 -5.38
CA MET A 176 1.05 2.60 -6.71
C MET A 176 0.08 2.68 -7.91
N LEU A 177 -1.19 2.23 -7.81
CA LEU A 177 -2.05 2.07 -9.00
C LEU A 177 -3.58 1.97 -8.71
N ARG A 178 -4.37 2.95 -9.20
CA ARG A 178 -5.41 2.88 -10.28
C ARG A 178 -6.55 3.92 -10.10
N GLU A 179 -6.87 4.61 -11.20
CA GLU A 179 -8.06 5.44 -11.49
C GLU A 179 -8.36 6.70 -10.66
N TRP A 180 -8.11 6.77 -9.35
CA TRP A 180 -8.58 7.95 -8.57
C TRP A 180 -7.70 9.19 -8.72
N CYS A 181 -6.55 9.04 -9.39
CA CYS A 181 -5.65 10.14 -9.77
C CYS A 181 -5.51 10.28 -11.31
N ILE A 182 -6.37 9.64 -12.13
CA ILE A 182 -6.46 9.97 -13.56
C ILE A 182 -7.38 11.20 -13.70
N GLY A 183 -6.96 12.30 -13.08
CA GLY A 183 -7.37 13.62 -13.52
C GLY A 183 -6.23 14.20 -14.34
N GLU A 184 -6.54 14.86 -15.46
CA GLU A 184 -5.58 15.63 -16.28
C GLU A 184 -5.06 16.90 -15.55
N GLY A 185 -4.92 16.85 -14.22
CA GLY A 185 -4.42 17.93 -13.40
C GLY A 185 -2.98 17.68 -12.91
N PRO A 186 -2.31 18.72 -12.38
CA PRO A 186 -0.97 18.60 -11.78
C PRO A 186 -0.87 17.56 -10.64
N VAL A 187 -2.01 17.10 -10.12
CA VAL A 187 -2.17 16.09 -9.06
C VAL A 187 -1.86 14.65 -9.55
N GLY A 188 -1.78 14.42 -10.87
CA GLY A 188 -1.42 13.12 -11.45
C GLY A 188 0.09 12.82 -11.44
N ARG A 189 0.94 13.78 -11.03
CA ARG A 189 2.37 13.52 -10.87
C ARG A 189 2.64 12.97 -9.47
N ARG A 190 3.43 11.89 -9.40
CA ARG A 190 3.98 11.30 -8.18
C ARG A 190 5.00 12.25 -7.51
N ASP A 191 4.61 13.49 -7.24
CA ASP A 191 5.54 14.56 -6.89
C ASP A 191 5.98 14.52 -5.42
N ILE A 192 5.27 13.77 -4.58
CA ILE A 192 5.59 13.63 -3.15
C ILE A 192 5.70 12.15 -2.80
N SER A 193 6.92 11.75 -2.48
CA SER A 193 7.21 10.43 -1.90
C SER A 193 7.88 10.61 -0.55
N VAL A 194 7.55 9.73 0.39
CA VAL A 194 8.07 9.72 1.75
C VAL A 194 8.95 8.49 1.90
N ALA A 195 10.17 8.72 2.39
CA ALA A 195 11.12 7.64 2.63
C ALA A 195 10.65 6.76 3.80
N SER A 196 10.71 5.45 3.58
CA SER A 196 10.47 4.46 4.64
C SER A 196 11.76 4.30 5.43
N LEU A 197 11.84 5.00 6.56
CA LEU A 197 13.01 5.03 7.43
C LEU A 197 12.83 4.03 8.59
N PRO A 198 13.91 3.40 9.07
CA PRO A 198 13.84 2.58 10.26
C PRO A 198 13.52 3.46 11.48
N PRO A 199 12.85 2.90 12.51
CA PRO A 199 12.71 3.58 13.78
C PRO A 199 14.08 4.00 14.32
N THR A 200 14.19 5.22 14.81
CA THR A 200 15.40 5.69 15.49
C THR A 200 15.29 5.35 16.98
N ASP A 201 16.39 4.95 17.63
CA ASP A 201 16.40 4.54 19.05
C ASP A 201 15.83 5.62 20.00
N THR A 202 15.89 6.90 19.61
CA THR A 202 15.27 8.01 20.35
C THR A 202 13.74 8.00 20.34
N ALA A 203 13.10 7.41 19.33
CA ALA A 203 11.64 7.25 19.28
C ALA A 203 11.12 6.25 20.31
N ALA A 204 11.97 5.33 20.78
CA ALA A 204 11.62 4.37 21.83
C ALA A 204 11.57 5.02 23.23
N THR A 205 12.08 6.25 23.39
CA THR A 205 12.23 6.92 24.70
C THR A 205 11.33 8.15 24.89
N SER A 206 10.60 8.63 23.87
CA SER A 206 9.61 9.69 24.05
C SER A 206 8.32 9.12 24.64
N GLY A 207 8.40 8.74 25.92
CA GLY A 207 7.25 8.52 26.77
C GLY A 207 6.56 9.85 27.05
N GLU A 208 5.50 10.14 26.30
CA GLU A 208 4.35 10.77 26.92
C GLU A 208 3.26 9.70 27.11
N PRO A 209 2.99 9.28 28.34
CA PRO A 209 1.83 8.47 28.65
C PRO A 209 0.61 9.38 28.67
N VAL A 210 0.10 9.77 27.50
CA VAL A 210 -1.29 10.26 27.43
C VAL A 210 -2.19 9.03 27.49
N GLY A 211 -2.51 8.63 28.74
CA GLY A 211 -3.58 7.72 29.14
C GLY A 211 -4.15 6.80 28.06
N GLY A 212 -3.46 5.70 27.77
CA GLY A 212 -3.89 4.74 26.76
C GLY A 212 -3.29 3.37 26.96
N ARG A 213 -3.39 2.83 28.18
CA ARG A 213 -3.19 1.40 28.44
C ARG A 213 -4.28 0.64 27.65
N GLY A 214 -3.99 0.31 26.40
CA GLY A 214 -5.00 -0.22 25.48
C GLY A 214 -4.44 -0.82 24.19
N ALA A 215 -3.19 -1.29 24.19
CA ALA A 215 -2.75 -2.27 23.22
C ALA A 215 -2.95 -3.66 23.86
N ILE A 216 -4.09 -4.27 23.52
CA ILE A 216 -4.35 -5.72 23.53
C ILE A 216 -3.97 -6.44 24.84
N GLY A 217 -4.93 -6.63 25.75
CA GLY A 217 -4.83 -7.66 26.80
C GLY A 217 -5.05 -7.23 28.25
N SER A 218 -6.08 -6.41 28.54
CA SER A 218 -6.68 -6.45 29.88
C SER A 218 -8.18 -6.67 29.74
N ALA A 219 -8.53 -7.96 29.73
CA ALA A 219 -9.88 -8.46 29.89
C ALA A 219 -10.42 -8.11 31.29
N SER A 220 -10.87 -6.87 31.46
CA SER A 220 -11.68 -6.46 32.61
C SER A 220 -12.76 -5.48 32.14
N GLY A 221 -13.88 -6.04 31.65
CA GLY A 221 -15.13 -5.35 31.27
C GLY A 221 -15.00 -4.40 30.08
N GLY A 222 -15.40 -4.73 28.85
CA GLY A 222 -16.73 -5.18 28.46
C GLY A 222 -17.20 -4.31 27.28
N GLY A 223 -16.63 -4.50 26.09
CA GLY A 223 -17.05 -3.80 24.87
C GLY A 223 -15.91 -3.49 23.89
N TYR A 224 -16.23 -3.38 22.60
CA TYR A 224 -15.36 -2.79 21.59
C TYR A 224 -15.13 -1.31 21.92
N GLY A 225 -13.89 -0.96 22.27
CA GLY A 225 -13.45 0.42 22.39
C GLY A 225 -12.93 0.91 21.04
N ARG A 226 -13.61 1.91 20.46
CA ARG A 226 -13.12 2.65 19.29
C ARG A 226 -11.67 3.07 19.49
N ARG A 227 -10.77 2.68 18.58
CA ARG A 227 -9.36 3.10 18.64
C ARG A 227 -9.26 4.63 18.58
N PRO A 228 -8.35 5.26 19.34
CA PRO A 228 -8.12 6.70 19.26
C PRO A 228 -7.48 7.08 17.92
N LEU A 229 -7.64 8.34 17.49
CA LEU A 229 -6.94 8.86 16.32
C LEU A 229 -5.43 8.87 16.57
N MET A 230 -4.67 8.23 15.67
CA MET A 230 -3.22 8.20 15.74
C MET A 230 -2.62 9.20 14.74
N ARG A 231 -2.17 10.37 15.23
CA ARG A 231 -1.66 11.44 14.36
C ARG A 231 -0.43 11.03 13.55
N ASN A 232 0.38 10.13 14.10
CA ASN A 232 1.56 9.55 13.47
C ASN A 232 1.26 8.21 12.75
N ILE A 233 0.01 7.97 12.33
CA ILE A 233 -0.38 6.70 11.69
C ILE A 233 0.43 6.38 10.45
N TRP A 234 0.67 7.37 9.59
CA TRP A 234 1.45 7.17 8.38
C TRP A 234 2.92 6.92 8.68
N ALA A 235 3.53 7.69 9.57
CA ALA A 235 4.90 7.42 10.02
C ALA A 235 5.04 5.99 10.55
N THR A 236 4.05 5.50 11.30
CA THR A 236 4.00 4.14 11.85
C THR A 236 3.85 3.08 10.75
N LEU A 237 2.87 3.24 9.84
CA LEU A 237 2.57 2.25 8.80
C LEU A 237 3.68 2.14 7.74
N ILE A 238 4.40 3.24 7.47
CA ILE A 238 5.43 3.26 6.42
C ILE A 238 6.85 3.01 6.96
N ALA A 239 7.02 2.92 8.28
CA ALA A 239 8.31 2.64 8.91
C ALA A 239 8.96 1.41 8.28
N ALA A 240 10.27 1.49 8.04
CA ALA A 240 11.04 0.32 7.65
C ALA A 240 11.18 -0.63 8.86
N PRO A 241 11.48 -1.92 8.64
CA PRO A 241 11.84 -2.81 9.75
C PRO A 241 13.07 -2.28 10.50
N GLU A 242 13.30 -2.79 11.72
CA GLU A 242 14.53 -2.52 12.47
C GLU A 242 15.77 -2.84 11.61
N GLY A 243 16.76 -1.94 11.61
CA GLY A 243 17.92 -2.03 10.72
C GLY A 243 17.68 -1.58 9.27
N GLY A 244 16.43 -1.32 8.89
CA GLY A 244 16.04 -0.85 7.56
C GLY A 244 15.97 -1.95 6.50
N PHE A 245 15.69 -1.55 5.25
CA PHE A 245 15.63 -2.51 4.13
C PHE A 245 17.00 -3.02 3.71
N THR A 246 17.05 -4.29 3.29
CA THR A 246 18.29 -5.02 2.96
C THR A 246 19.12 -4.39 1.84
N THR A 247 18.46 -3.71 0.89
CA THR A 247 19.13 -3.09 -0.25
C THR A 247 18.58 -1.70 -0.53
N HIS A 248 19.42 -0.85 -1.16
CA HIS A 248 18.98 0.45 -1.67
C HIS A 248 17.81 0.31 -2.65
N GLY A 249 17.83 -0.70 -3.52
CA GLY A 249 16.75 -0.95 -4.47
C GLY A 249 15.40 -1.21 -3.79
N VAL A 250 15.39 -2.02 -2.73
CA VAL A 250 14.18 -2.28 -1.93
C VAL A 250 13.74 -1.01 -1.21
N ARG A 251 14.67 -0.26 -0.58
CA ARG A 251 14.37 1.01 0.09
C ARG A 251 13.69 2.01 -0.83
N GLU A 252 14.23 2.20 -2.03
CA GLU A 252 13.67 3.12 -3.03
C GLU A 252 12.28 2.67 -3.51
N ARG A 253 12.09 1.37 -3.69
CA ARG A 253 10.79 0.82 -4.06
C ARG A 253 9.79 0.88 -2.91
N MET A 254 10.21 0.82 -1.66
CA MET A 254 9.34 0.86 -0.49
C MET A 254 8.94 2.28 -0.06
N LYS A 255 9.41 3.35 -0.73
CA LYS A 255 8.96 4.73 -0.48
C LYS A 255 7.45 4.83 -0.63
N HIS A 256 6.75 5.40 0.35
CA HIS A 256 5.32 5.68 0.27
C HIS A 256 5.07 6.84 -0.69
N TYR A 257 4.10 6.69 -1.59
CA TYR A 257 3.61 7.80 -2.41
C TYR A 257 2.38 8.38 -1.75
N VAL A 258 2.36 9.69 -1.52
CA VAL A 258 1.22 10.34 -0.86
C VAL A 258 -0.01 10.22 -1.75
N THR A 259 -1.11 9.72 -1.19
CA THR A 259 -2.37 9.48 -1.91
C THR A 259 -3.57 10.12 -1.22
N PRO A 260 -4.73 10.28 -1.91
CA PRO A 260 -5.97 10.70 -1.26
C PRO A 260 -6.48 9.73 -0.18
N LEU A 261 -6.11 8.44 -0.24
CA LEU A 261 -6.43 7.46 0.81
C LEU A 261 -5.86 7.91 2.17
N ASP A 262 -4.76 8.67 2.14
CA ASP A 262 -4.02 9.12 3.31
C ASP A 262 -4.87 9.99 4.23
N ALA A 263 -5.75 10.79 3.65
CA ALA A 263 -6.67 11.63 4.38
C ALA A 263 -7.69 10.82 5.20
N TYR A 264 -8.09 9.63 4.75
CA TYR A 264 -9.08 8.82 5.48
C TYR A 264 -8.57 8.34 6.83
N LEU A 265 -7.26 8.10 6.96
CA LEU A 265 -6.66 7.68 8.23
C LEU A 265 -6.48 8.84 9.23
N LEU A 266 -6.71 10.08 8.79
CA LEU A 266 -6.53 11.29 9.59
C LEU A 266 -7.85 11.96 9.98
N LEU A 267 -8.99 11.33 9.67
CA LEU A 267 -10.31 11.83 10.02
C LEU A 267 -10.47 11.94 11.54
N SER A 268 -10.70 13.18 11.98
CA SER A 268 -10.96 13.50 13.38
C SER A 268 -12.42 13.25 13.77
N ASP A 269 -12.66 13.09 15.07
CA ASP A 269 -14.02 13.00 15.63
C ASP A 269 -14.83 14.25 15.25
N GLU A 270 -14.23 15.43 15.40
CA GLU A 270 -14.85 16.73 15.16
C GLU A 270 -15.20 16.94 13.68
N GLU A 271 -14.31 16.53 12.78
CA GLU A 271 -14.55 16.62 11.33
C GLU A 271 -15.74 15.75 10.93
N VAL A 272 -15.77 14.50 11.39
CA VAL A 272 -16.84 13.55 11.09
C VAL A 272 -18.16 13.98 11.74
N GLU A 273 -18.12 14.56 12.94
CA GLU A 273 -19.30 15.10 13.62
C GLU A 273 -19.94 16.25 12.82
N GLY A 274 -19.14 17.05 12.12
CA GLY A 274 -19.61 18.14 11.26
C GLY A 274 -20.27 17.69 9.95
N TRP A 275 -20.18 16.41 9.56
CA TRP A 275 -20.75 15.93 8.29
C TRP A 275 -22.26 15.75 8.35
N SER A 276 -22.98 16.06 7.26
CA SER A 276 -24.38 15.66 7.13
C SER A 276 -24.51 14.12 7.12
N ASP A 277 -25.69 13.58 7.46
CA ASP A 277 -25.93 12.13 7.44
C ASP A 277 -25.71 11.54 6.03
N GLN A 278 -26.14 12.26 4.99
CA GLN A 278 -25.90 11.86 3.60
C GLN A 278 -24.40 11.81 3.28
N THR A 279 -23.66 12.84 3.68
CA THR A 279 -22.19 12.87 3.49
C THR A 279 -21.53 11.71 4.24
N LEU A 280 -21.97 11.44 5.46
CA LEU A 280 -21.42 10.37 6.28
C LEU A 280 -21.64 8.99 5.63
N VAL A 281 -22.84 8.70 5.13
CA VAL A 281 -23.14 7.44 4.40
C VAL A 281 -22.27 7.32 3.15
N VAL A 282 -22.19 8.38 2.34
CA VAL A 282 -21.40 8.37 1.09
C VAL A 282 -19.92 8.15 1.38
N ARG A 283 -19.34 8.89 2.33
CA ARG A 283 -17.92 8.76 2.72
C ARG A 283 -17.63 7.39 3.31
N ALA A 284 -18.46 6.91 4.24
CA ALA A 284 -18.30 5.57 4.82
C ALA A 284 -18.35 4.47 3.75
N SER A 285 -19.28 4.57 2.79
CA SER A 285 -19.40 3.65 1.66
C SER A 285 -18.14 3.64 0.78
N GLN A 286 -17.59 4.82 0.47
CA GLN A 286 -16.37 4.94 -0.32
C GLN A 286 -15.17 4.34 0.43
N ILE A 287 -15.06 4.62 1.73
CA ILE A 287 -13.92 4.21 2.56
C ILE A 287 -13.91 2.69 2.79
N VAL A 288 -15.06 2.08 3.07
CA VAL A 288 -15.14 0.61 3.21
C VAL A 288 -14.87 -0.11 1.88
N LEU A 289 -15.25 0.50 0.76
CA LEU A 289 -14.89 -0.04 -0.56
C LEU A 289 -13.37 -0.05 -0.76
N GLN A 290 -12.66 1.00 -0.29
CA GLN A 290 -11.19 1.01 -0.34
C GLN A 290 -10.58 -0.12 0.47
N TRP A 291 -11.12 -0.39 1.66
CA TRP A 291 -10.68 -1.50 2.47
C TRP A 291 -10.91 -2.84 1.77
N GLN A 292 -12.08 -3.05 1.15
CA GLN A 292 -12.39 -4.27 0.40
C GLN A 292 -11.43 -4.49 -0.78
N TRP A 293 -11.14 -3.44 -1.55
CA TRP A 293 -10.19 -3.55 -2.65
C TRP A 293 -8.78 -3.85 -2.17
N LEU A 294 -8.36 -3.26 -1.05
CA LEU A 294 -7.05 -3.55 -0.48
C LEU A 294 -6.96 -5.00 0.02
N ARG A 295 -8.01 -5.49 0.69
CA ARG A 295 -8.12 -6.89 1.10
C ARG A 295 -8.01 -7.84 -0.09
N GLN A 296 -8.75 -7.58 -1.17
CA GLN A 296 -8.68 -8.40 -2.38
C GLN A 296 -7.27 -8.37 -3.01
N LYS A 297 -6.62 -7.20 -3.04
CA LYS A 297 -5.24 -7.07 -3.54
C LYS A 297 -4.26 -7.88 -2.68
N ASN A 298 -4.44 -7.88 -1.35
CA ASN A 298 -3.61 -8.66 -0.43
C ASN A 298 -3.79 -10.16 -0.63
N GLU A 299 -5.03 -10.63 -0.81
CA GLU A 299 -5.34 -12.02 -1.14
C GLU A 299 -4.64 -12.46 -2.44
N THR A 300 -4.70 -11.64 -3.50
CA THR A 300 -3.94 -11.91 -4.73
C THR A 300 -2.43 -11.93 -4.50
N LEU A 301 -1.88 -11.05 -3.66
CA LEU A 301 -0.45 -11.05 -3.33
C LEU A 301 -0.04 -12.31 -2.57
N ASP A 302 -0.87 -12.80 -1.64
CA ASP A 302 -0.62 -14.02 -0.88
C ASP A 302 -0.66 -15.25 -1.80
N GLU A 303 -1.65 -15.34 -2.70
CA GLU A 303 -1.71 -16.38 -3.73
C GLU A 303 -0.43 -16.40 -4.58
N MET A 304 0.01 -15.24 -5.07
CA MET A 304 1.24 -15.12 -5.84
C MET A 304 2.49 -15.48 -5.02
N GLU A 305 2.54 -15.10 -3.74
CA GLU A 305 3.64 -15.46 -2.84
C GLU A 305 3.74 -16.97 -2.68
N SER A 306 2.60 -17.65 -2.49
CA SER A 306 2.50 -19.10 -2.38
C SER A 306 2.97 -19.82 -3.65
N GLY A 307 2.70 -19.25 -4.83
CA GLY A 307 3.20 -19.70 -6.13
C GLY A 307 4.64 -19.26 -6.43
N GLY A 308 5.39 -18.80 -5.43
CA GLY A 308 6.79 -18.42 -5.57
C GLY A 308 7.04 -17.15 -6.38
N TRP A 309 5.98 -16.40 -6.69
CA TRP A 309 5.95 -15.28 -7.63
C TRP A 309 6.32 -15.69 -9.07
N GLU A 310 6.05 -16.93 -9.46
CA GLU A 310 6.35 -17.45 -10.81
C GLU A 310 5.60 -16.67 -11.90
N ASP A 311 4.36 -16.23 -11.63
CA ASP A 311 3.56 -15.43 -12.56
C ASP A 311 4.18 -14.04 -12.87
N LEU A 312 5.15 -13.60 -12.06
CA LEU A 312 5.89 -12.35 -12.28
C LEU A 312 7.17 -12.53 -13.11
N GLU A 313 7.53 -13.76 -13.47
CA GLU A 313 8.73 -14.08 -14.27
C GLU A 313 8.51 -13.94 -15.79
N GLY A 314 7.36 -13.41 -16.22
CA GLY A 314 7.15 -12.95 -17.59
C GLY A 314 8.31 -12.08 -18.07
N ARG A 315 8.82 -12.35 -19.27
CA ARG A 315 10.06 -11.73 -19.75
C ARG A 315 9.89 -10.22 -19.78
N ALA A 316 10.94 -9.45 -19.49
CA ALA A 316 10.92 -7.98 -19.63
C ALA A 316 10.52 -7.50 -21.04
N GLU A 317 10.58 -8.40 -22.03
CA GLU A 317 10.16 -8.23 -23.43
C GLU A 317 8.62 -8.25 -23.60
N GLU A 318 7.88 -8.84 -22.66
CA GLU A 318 6.41 -8.94 -22.68
C GLU A 318 5.73 -7.78 -21.94
N CYS A 319 6.51 -6.95 -21.24
CA CYS A 319 6.02 -5.72 -20.60
C CYS A 319 6.10 -4.54 -21.58
N GLU A 320 4.99 -4.27 -22.28
CA GLU A 320 4.85 -3.19 -23.28
C GLU A 320 5.43 -1.84 -22.81
N TRP A 321 5.23 -1.46 -21.55
CA TRP A 321 5.75 -0.19 -21.02
C TRP A 321 7.28 -0.13 -20.84
N ILE A 322 7.96 -1.28 -20.62
CA ILE A 322 9.42 -1.35 -20.57
C ILE A 322 9.98 -1.19 -21.98
N ALA A 323 9.30 -1.79 -22.97
CA ALA A 323 9.61 -1.59 -24.37
C ALA A 323 9.45 -0.12 -24.75
N GLU A 324 8.31 0.52 -24.44
CA GLU A 324 8.07 1.94 -24.70
C GLU A 324 9.12 2.86 -24.04
N ARG A 325 9.51 2.59 -22.78
CA ARG A 325 10.53 3.40 -22.08
C ARG A 325 11.93 3.20 -22.65
N ARG A 326 12.27 1.98 -23.09
CA ARG A 326 13.54 1.70 -23.79
C ARG A 326 13.57 2.40 -25.15
N GLU A 327 12.48 2.35 -25.90
CA GLU A 327 12.34 3.05 -27.18
C GLU A 327 12.45 4.57 -27.00
N ALA A 328 11.76 5.14 -26.00
CA ALA A 328 11.84 6.57 -25.71
C ALA A 328 13.25 7.02 -25.24
N ALA A 329 13.96 6.17 -24.50
CA ALA A 329 15.34 6.43 -24.09
C ALA A 329 16.32 6.32 -25.27
N ALA A 330 16.14 5.32 -26.14
CA ALA A 330 16.92 5.15 -27.37
C ALA A 330 16.71 6.32 -28.35
N ALA A 331 15.47 6.80 -28.49
CA ALA A 331 15.13 7.95 -29.33
C ALA A 331 15.76 9.27 -28.82
N LYS A 332 15.99 9.40 -27.51
CA LYS A 332 16.68 10.57 -26.91
C LYS A 332 18.19 10.48 -27.00
N GLY A 333 18.77 9.27 -26.99
CA GLY A 333 20.21 9.07 -27.15
C GLY A 333 20.73 9.25 -28.58
N GLY A 334 19.86 9.08 -29.59
CA GLY A 334 20.25 9.14 -31.01
C GLY A 334 20.35 10.54 -31.63
N LYS A 335 19.94 11.61 -30.92
CA LYS A 335 19.90 12.99 -31.48
C LYS A 335 21.16 13.84 -31.23
N GLY A 336 22.23 13.25 -30.71
CA GLY A 336 23.42 13.98 -30.26
C GLY A 336 24.71 13.81 -31.08
N GLY A 337 24.67 13.19 -32.26
CA GLY A 337 25.90 12.94 -33.04
C GLY A 337 25.65 13.01 -34.54
N GLY A 338 25.80 14.19 -35.14
CA GLY A 338 25.76 14.34 -36.59
C GLY A 338 25.51 15.76 -37.08
N GLU A 339 26.27 16.74 -36.61
CA GLU A 339 26.44 18.01 -37.33
C GLU A 339 27.83 18.60 -37.00
N GLU A 340 28.86 17.95 -37.54
CA GLU A 340 30.14 18.61 -37.86
C GLU A 340 30.59 18.12 -39.24
N GLY A 341 30.62 19.05 -40.20
CA GLY A 341 31.51 19.00 -41.36
C GLY A 341 30.93 18.54 -42.70
N SER A 342 30.38 19.49 -43.47
CA SER A 342 30.95 19.96 -44.77
C SER A 342 30.03 20.97 -45.45
#